data_AF-A0A1G7W4Y5-F1
#
_entry.id   AF-A0A1G7W4Y5-F1
#
_cell.length_a   1.000
_cell.length_b   1.000
_cell.length_c   1.000
_cell.angle_alpha   90.00
_cell.angle_beta   90.00
_cell.angle_gamma   90.00
#
_symmetry.space_group_name_H-M   'P 1'
#
loop_
_entity.id
_entity.type
_entity.pdbx_description
1 polymer ?
#
loop_
_entity_poly.entity_id
_entity_poly.type
_entity_poly.pdbx_seq_one_letter_code
_entity_poly.pdbx_strand_id
1 'polypeptide(L)'
;MVVTVFLISLLGAMALGMPIAFALMTCGLALMLHMDMFDAQLIAQNTIDGADNFVLMAVPFFMLAGEFMTAGGLSRRIVNLALALVGHIRGGLGYVAIVAAIIMASLSGSAAADTAAVGALLLPMMRDAGYNVPRSAGLIASSGIIAPMIPPSIPFVMFGVVAQLSITKLFMAGIVPGLMMGISIGLAWLWVIRKDKLEPAPRKSAAEVWKAVIDGIWALIMPAIILGGLKTGVFTPTEAGVVAAFYALFVGMFIYKEIKFSQLYQLLLNAGKITAVVMLLVGAAMVSSWLITVADLPGQLAAMLEPFMGNKIMLMVIVMLLVVVVGTAMDLTPTILILTPVLMPVIKQAGIDPIYFGVIFIMNNAIGLITPPVGTTLNVICGVGKVKMDDVIVGVMPFMIAELIVLTLLTLFPSLVLVPMRWFL
;
A
#
# COMPACT_ATOMS: atom_id res chain seq x y z
N MET A 1 19.29 -5.98 -26.36
CA MET A 1 19.91 -7.23 -25.83
C MET A 1 19.94 -7.21 -24.30
N VAL A 2 20.41 -6.12 -23.68
CA VAL A 2 20.48 -5.98 -22.22
C VAL A 2 19.11 -6.09 -21.53
N VAL A 3 18.07 -5.43 -22.05
CA VAL A 3 16.68 -5.54 -21.53
C VAL A 3 16.21 -7.01 -21.56
N THR A 4 16.56 -7.75 -22.59
CA THR A 4 16.21 -9.17 -22.73
C THR A 4 16.92 -10.02 -21.69
N VAL A 5 18.23 -9.79 -21.46
CA VAL A 5 19.00 -10.48 -20.41
C VAL A 5 18.40 -10.18 -19.03
N PHE A 6 18.07 -8.92 -18.76
CA PHE A 6 17.40 -8.50 -17.52
C PHE A 6 16.07 -9.25 -17.32
N LEU A 7 15.17 -9.19 -18.31
CA LEU A 7 13.85 -9.83 -18.20
C LEU A 7 13.94 -11.36 -18.10
N ILE A 8 14.77 -12.01 -18.91
CA ILE A 8 14.90 -13.46 -18.91
C ILE A 8 15.53 -13.96 -17.61
N SER A 9 16.59 -13.31 -17.12
CA SER A 9 17.23 -13.72 -15.87
C SER A 9 16.31 -13.51 -14.66
N LEU A 10 15.61 -12.37 -14.59
CA LEU A 10 14.66 -12.08 -13.52
C LEU A 10 13.45 -13.03 -13.54
N LEU A 11 12.74 -13.09 -14.66
CA LEU A 11 11.54 -13.94 -14.79
C LEU A 11 11.89 -15.43 -14.75
N GLY A 12 13.04 -15.82 -15.29
CA GLY A 12 13.55 -17.18 -15.23
C GLY A 12 13.88 -17.62 -13.80
N ALA A 13 14.58 -16.79 -13.02
CA ALA A 13 14.86 -17.07 -11.62
C ALA A 13 13.57 -17.17 -10.79
N MET A 14 12.60 -16.28 -11.03
CA MET A 14 11.29 -16.34 -10.37
C MET A 14 10.51 -17.60 -10.77
N ALA A 15 10.56 -18.01 -12.04
CA ALA A 15 9.89 -19.22 -12.53
C ALA A 15 10.47 -20.51 -11.90
N LEU A 16 11.75 -20.49 -11.52
CA LEU A 16 12.39 -21.56 -10.75
C LEU A 16 11.99 -21.57 -9.26
N GLY A 17 11.13 -20.65 -8.82
CA GLY A 17 10.67 -20.53 -7.43
C GLY A 17 11.65 -19.79 -6.53
N MET A 18 12.63 -19.07 -7.09
CA MET A 18 13.60 -18.32 -6.30
C MET A 18 12.93 -17.12 -5.61
N PRO A 19 13.20 -16.86 -4.30
CA PRO A 19 12.68 -15.67 -3.65
C PRO A 19 13.18 -14.40 -4.33
N ILE A 20 12.33 -13.37 -4.39
CA ILE A 20 12.53 -12.20 -5.25
C ILE A 20 13.84 -11.45 -4.95
N ALA A 21 14.24 -11.37 -3.68
CA ALA A 21 15.54 -10.79 -3.31
C ALA A 21 16.70 -11.48 -4.03
N PHE A 22 16.71 -12.81 -4.09
CA PHE A 22 17.76 -13.54 -4.79
C PHE A 22 17.60 -13.49 -6.31
N ALA A 23 16.36 -13.42 -6.82
CA ALA A 23 16.11 -13.22 -8.26
C ALA A 23 16.69 -11.88 -8.75
N LEU A 24 16.55 -10.81 -7.97
CA LEU A 24 17.16 -9.50 -8.20
C LEU A 24 18.70 -9.57 -8.19
N MET A 25 19.30 -10.26 -7.21
CA MET A 25 20.76 -10.45 -7.19
C MET A 25 21.24 -11.27 -8.38
N THR A 26 20.50 -12.32 -8.77
CA THR A 26 20.81 -13.17 -9.93
C THR A 26 20.71 -12.38 -11.23
N CYS A 27 19.69 -11.52 -11.35
CA CYS A 27 19.56 -10.61 -12.48
C CYS A 27 20.74 -9.64 -12.56
N GLY A 28 21.16 -9.08 -11.41
CA GLY A 28 22.35 -8.25 -11.35
C GLY A 28 23.61 -9.00 -11.78
N LEU A 29 23.82 -10.21 -11.25
CA LEU A 29 24.92 -11.08 -11.65
C LEU A 29 24.91 -11.36 -13.17
N ALA A 30 23.74 -11.66 -13.73
CA ALA A 30 23.58 -11.93 -15.17
C ALA A 30 23.95 -10.70 -16.02
N LEU A 31 23.57 -9.49 -15.60
CA LEU A 31 23.96 -8.24 -16.26
C LEU A 31 25.47 -7.98 -16.13
N MET A 32 26.07 -8.19 -14.96
CA MET A 32 27.52 -8.07 -14.76
C MET A 32 28.31 -9.00 -15.67
N LEU A 33 27.87 -10.26 -15.78
CA LEU A 33 28.49 -11.24 -16.67
C LEU A 33 28.29 -10.87 -18.15
N HIS A 34 27.13 -10.30 -18.51
CA HIS A 34 26.86 -9.86 -19.88
C HIS A 34 27.71 -8.65 -20.30
N MET A 35 28.07 -7.79 -19.35
CA MET A 35 28.83 -6.56 -19.60
C MET A 35 30.34 -6.72 -19.37
N ASP A 36 30.81 -7.93 -19.04
CA ASP A 36 32.20 -8.19 -18.64
C ASP A 36 32.67 -7.32 -17.44
N MET A 37 31.74 -7.04 -16.51
CA MET A 37 31.94 -6.19 -15.33
C MET A 37 31.69 -6.95 -14.01
N PHE A 38 31.96 -8.25 -13.99
CA PHE A 38 31.76 -9.04 -12.78
C PHE A 38 32.72 -8.60 -11.66
N ASP A 39 32.13 -8.09 -10.58
CA ASP A 39 32.82 -7.77 -9.34
C ASP A 39 31.95 -8.13 -8.13
N ALA A 40 32.38 -9.15 -7.38
CA ALA A 40 31.68 -9.59 -6.17
C ALA A 40 31.65 -8.51 -5.08
N GLN A 41 32.64 -7.62 -5.04
CA GLN A 41 32.68 -6.50 -4.11
C GLN A 41 31.56 -5.50 -4.38
N LEU A 42 31.24 -5.24 -5.65
CA LEU A 42 30.14 -4.36 -6.02
C LEU A 42 28.79 -4.95 -5.63
N ILE A 43 28.62 -6.27 -5.73
CA ILE A 43 27.40 -6.94 -5.24
C ILE A 43 27.27 -6.77 -3.72
N ALA A 44 28.34 -7.04 -2.97
CA ALA A 44 28.34 -6.91 -1.52
C ALA A 44 28.10 -5.46 -1.06
N GLN A 45 28.82 -4.49 -1.63
CA GLN A 45 28.69 -3.07 -1.29
C GLN A 45 27.30 -2.54 -1.59
N ASN A 46 26.78 -2.73 -2.82
CA ASN A 46 25.44 -2.24 -3.17
C ASN A 46 24.34 -2.88 -2.32
N THR A 47 24.52 -4.14 -1.90
CA THR A 47 23.57 -4.80 -0.99
C THR A 47 23.55 -4.13 0.39
N ILE A 48 24.73 -3.79 0.93
CA ILE A 48 24.87 -3.10 2.23
C ILE A 48 24.33 -1.67 2.11
N ASP A 49 24.77 -0.92 1.10
CA ASP A 49 24.37 0.48 0.88
C ASP A 49 22.86 0.62 0.68
N GLY A 50 22.22 -0.37 0.06
CA GLY A 50 20.77 -0.40 -0.09
C GLY A 50 20.02 -0.60 1.22
N ALA A 51 20.60 -1.36 2.15
CA ALA A 51 20.03 -1.54 3.49
C ALA A 51 20.35 -0.35 4.41
N ASP A 52 21.49 0.32 4.20
CA ASP A 52 21.95 1.45 5.02
C ASP A 52 21.36 2.79 4.56
N ASN A 53 20.04 2.95 4.73
CA ASN A 53 19.35 4.18 4.40
C ASN A 53 18.54 4.72 5.58
N PHE A 54 18.89 5.92 6.05
CA PHE A 54 18.24 6.56 7.19
C PHE A 54 16.72 6.69 7.04
N VAL A 55 16.26 6.93 5.82
CA VAL A 55 14.86 7.16 5.51
C VAL A 55 14.07 5.84 5.49
N LEU A 56 14.73 4.73 5.16
CA LEU A 56 14.12 3.40 5.27
C LEU A 56 13.86 2.98 6.71
N MET A 57 14.51 3.58 7.72
CA MET A 57 14.18 3.32 9.13
C MET A 57 12.75 3.70 9.47
N ALA A 58 12.09 4.57 8.70
CA ALA A 58 10.67 4.85 8.87
C ALA A 58 9.81 3.58 8.72
N VAL A 59 10.20 2.65 7.83
CA VAL A 59 9.48 1.39 7.59
C VAL A 59 9.36 0.53 8.85
N PRO A 60 10.44 0.11 9.54
CA PRO A 60 10.33 -0.65 10.78
C PRO A 60 9.52 0.06 11.85
N PHE A 61 9.67 1.38 12.00
CA PHE A 61 8.92 2.11 13.03
C PHE A 61 7.42 2.17 12.73
N PHE A 62 7.01 2.41 11.48
CA PHE A 62 5.59 2.35 11.11
C PHE A 62 5.02 0.94 11.21
N MET A 63 5.79 -0.09 10.88
CA MET A 63 5.38 -1.48 11.06
C MET A 63 5.22 -1.85 12.54
N LEU A 64 6.15 -1.39 13.38
CA LEU A 64 6.07 -1.57 14.82
C LEU A 64 4.87 -0.84 15.41
N ALA A 65 4.59 0.39 14.94
CA ALA A 65 3.37 1.10 15.29
C ALA A 65 2.13 0.27 14.94
N GLY A 66 2.04 -0.27 13.71
CA GLY A 66 0.94 -1.15 13.30
C GLY A 66 0.74 -2.38 14.19
N GLU A 67 1.83 -3.07 14.58
CA GLU A 67 1.79 -4.20 15.51
C GLU A 67 1.26 -3.78 16.89
N PHE A 68 1.78 -2.70 17.46
CA PHE A 68 1.33 -2.17 18.76
C PHE A 68 -0.12 -1.68 18.70
N MET A 69 -0.55 -1.10 17.60
CA MET A 69 -1.92 -0.65 17.43
C MET A 69 -2.92 -1.80 17.41
N THR A 70 -2.59 -2.84 16.66
CA THR A 70 -3.42 -4.04 16.55
C THR A 70 -3.51 -4.73 17.90
N ALA A 71 -2.37 -4.94 18.57
CA ALA A 71 -2.31 -5.57 19.89
C ALA A 71 -2.88 -4.71 21.02
N GLY A 72 -2.80 -3.38 20.90
CA GLY A 72 -3.31 -2.42 21.86
C GLY A 72 -4.78 -2.07 21.72
N GLY A 73 -5.46 -2.64 20.72
CA GLY A 73 -6.90 -2.47 20.50
C GLY A 73 -7.30 -1.12 19.88
N LEU A 74 -6.35 -0.35 19.34
CA LEU A 74 -6.66 0.91 18.66
C LEU A 74 -7.52 0.64 17.42
N SER A 75 -7.16 -0.37 16.63
CA SER A 75 -7.88 -0.79 15.43
C SER A 75 -9.33 -1.18 15.72
N ARG A 76 -9.56 -1.94 16.81
CA ARG A 76 -10.91 -2.36 17.23
C ARG A 76 -11.80 -1.16 17.55
N ARG A 77 -11.25 -0.13 18.19
CA ARG A 77 -11.99 1.09 18.57
C ARG A 77 -12.34 1.94 17.36
N ILE A 78 -11.46 2.00 16.36
CA ILE A 78 -11.75 2.64 15.08
C ILE A 78 -12.93 1.96 14.39
N VAL A 79 -12.93 0.63 14.31
CA VAL A 79 -14.05 -0.10 13.71
C VAL A 79 -15.35 0.10 14.51
N ASN A 80 -15.28 0.09 15.84
CA ASN A 80 -16.44 0.36 16.70
C ASN A 80 -17.01 1.76 16.52
N LEU A 81 -16.14 2.76 16.34
CA LEU A 81 -16.57 4.12 16.02
C LEU A 81 -17.27 4.17 14.66
N ALA A 82 -16.68 3.54 13.63
CA ALA A 82 -17.30 3.46 12.31
C ALA A 82 -18.68 2.76 12.39
N LEU A 83 -18.79 1.67 13.16
CA LEU A 83 -20.05 0.97 13.44
C LEU A 83 -21.09 1.91 14.06
N ALA A 84 -20.70 2.71 15.05
CA ALA A 84 -21.60 3.65 15.71
C ALA A 84 -22.09 4.77 14.77
N LEU A 85 -21.22 5.25 13.88
CA LEU A 85 -21.52 6.36 12.97
C LEU A 85 -22.40 5.94 11.78
N VAL A 86 -22.06 4.85 11.08
CA VAL A 86 -22.67 4.50 9.78
C VAL A 86 -23.30 3.11 9.72
N GLY A 87 -23.22 2.33 10.79
CA GLY A 87 -23.75 0.95 10.82
C GLY A 87 -25.28 0.84 10.71
N HIS A 88 -26.00 1.92 11.03
CA HIS A 88 -27.47 1.98 10.99
C HIS A 88 -28.06 2.24 9.60
N ILE A 89 -27.20 2.53 8.62
CA ILE A 89 -27.61 2.76 7.23
C ILE A 89 -27.85 1.41 6.57
N ARG A 90 -28.72 1.34 5.56
CA ARG A 90 -28.87 0.12 4.73
C ARG A 90 -27.53 -0.22 4.08
N GLY A 91 -27.06 -1.45 4.26
CA GLY A 91 -25.71 -1.82 3.85
C GLY A 91 -24.60 -1.31 4.79
N GLY A 92 -24.96 -0.88 6.00
CA GLY A 92 -24.12 -0.15 6.94
C GLY A 92 -22.78 -0.82 7.20
N LEU A 93 -22.73 -2.15 7.37
CA LEU A 93 -21.49 -2.88 7.61
C LEU A 93 -20.45 -2.71 6.49
N GLY A 94 -20.88 -2.48 5.24
CA GLY A 94 -19.95 -2.19 4.16
C GLY A 94 -19.40 -0.77 4.23
N TYR A 95 -20.22 0.22 4.59
CA TYR A 95 -19.74 1.59 4.84
C TYR A 95 -18.80 1.63 6.05
N VAL A 96 -19.07 0.80 7.06
CA VAL A 96 -18.18 0.62 8.21
C VAL A 96 -16.82 0.10 7.74
N ALA A 97 -16.78 -0.91 6.86
CA ALA A 97 -15.53 -1.42 6.31
C ALA A 97 -14.73 -0.31 5.59
N ILE A 98 -15.39 0.49 4.75
CA ILE A 98 -14.74 1.58 4.01
C ILE A 98 -14.22 2.67 4.95
N VAL A 99 -15.05 3.15 5.87
CA VAL A 99 -14.67 4.22 6.81
C VAL A 99 -13.55 3.74 7.74
N ALA A 100 -13.67 2.52 8.27
CA ALA A 100 -12.64 1.92 9.10
C ALA A 100 -11.34 1.77 8.31
N ALA A 101 -11.40 1.32 7.05
CA ALA A 101 -10.22 1.18 6.21
C ALA A 101 -9.56 2.53 5.90
N ILE A 102 -10.31 3.61 5.63
CA ILE A 102 -9.73 4.95 5.44
C ILE A 102 -8.99 5.45 6.69
N ILE A 103 -9.56 5.23 7.87
CA ILE A 103 -8.94 5.64 9.13
C ILE A 103 -7.73 4.74 9.45
N MET A 104 -7.85 3.43 9.27
CA MET A 104 -6.78 2.44 9.46
C MET A 104 -5.63 2.59 8.46
N ALA A 105 -5.94 3.03 7.24
CA ALA A 105 -4.97 3.29 6.20
C ALA A 105 -3.93 4.31 6.67
N SER A 106 -4.38 5.34 7.39
CA SER A 106 -3.50 6.36 8.00
C SER A 106 -2.68 5.88 9.20
N LEU A 107 -2.58 4.58 9.42
CA LEU A 107 -1.98 3.98 10.61
C LEU A 107 -1.09 2.78 10.28
N SER A 108 -1.51 1.92 9.36
CA SER A 108 -0.86 0.65 9.04
C SER A 108 -0.01 0.69 7.77
N GLY A 109 -0.46 1.40 6.75
CA GLY A 109 0.21 1.48 5.45
C GLY A 109 0.31 0.15 4.68
N SER A 110 -0.38 -0.92 5.14
CA SER A 110 -0.33 -2.27 4.56
C SER A 110 -1.73 -2.77 4.20
N ALA A 111 -1.96 -3.01 2.91
CA ALA A 111 -3.26 -3.47 2.41
C ALA A 111 -3.67 -4.82 2.99
N ALA A 112 -2.75 -5.79 2.97
CA ALA A 112 -2.99 -7.13 3.49
C ALA A 112 -3.31 -7.13 4.99
N ALA A 113 -2.57 -6.36 5.79
CA ALA A 113 -2.78 -6.29 7.23
C ALA A 113 -4.14 -5.66 7.57
N ASP A 114 -4.51 -4.57 6.90
CA ASP A 114 -5.78 -3.88 7.13
C ASP A 114 -6.97 -4.73 6.69
N THR A 115 -6.86 -5.37 5.54
CA THR A 115 -7.87 -6.34 5.08
C THR A 115 -8.03 -7.48 6.08
N ALA A 116 -6.95 -8.02 6.64
CA ALA A 116 -7.03 -9.07 7.65
C ALA A 116 -7.71 -8.58 8.94
N ALA A 117 -7.29 -7.42 9.45
CA ALA A 117 -7.80 -6.85 10.70
C ALA A 117 -9.28 -6.48 10.61
N VAL A 118 -9.67 -5.76 9.56
CA VAL A 118 -11.06 -5.37 9.32
C VAL A 118 -11.91 -6.59 8.96
N GLY A 119 -11.37 -7.50 8.14
CA GLY A 119 -12.03 -8.74 7.74
C GLY A 119 -12.35 -9.67 8.91
N ALA A 120 -11.42 -9.82 9.85
CA ALA A 120 -11.59 -10.69 11.01
C ALA A 120 -12.74 -10.25 11.92
N LEU A 121 -13.05 -8.94 11.94
CA LEU A 121 -14.15 -8.38 12.72
C LEU A 121 -15.46 -8.31 11.92
N LEU A 122 -15.43 -7.73 10.72
CA LEU A 122 -16.64 -7.39 9.98
C LEU A 122 -17.20 -8.55 9.16
N LEU A 123 -16.36 -9.44 8.61
CA LEU A 123 -16.86 -10.49 7.73
C LEU A 123 -17.76 -11.50 8.45
N PRO A 124 -17.47 -11.94 9.71
CA PRO A 124 -18.42 -12.72 10.49
C PRO A 124 -19.74 -11.98 10.73
N MET A 125 -19.68 -10.70 11.10
CA MET A 125 -20.88 -9.88 11.31
C MET A 125 -21.72 -9.74 10.04
N MET A 126 -21.08 -9.58 8.88
CA MET A 126 -21.75 -9.51 7.58
C MET A 126 -22.41 -10.84 7.22
N ARG A 127 -21.75 -11.97 7.53
CA ARG A 127 -22.34 -13.31 7.35
C ARG A 127 -23.59 -13.48 8.19
N ASP A 128 -23.53 -13.14 9.47
CA ASP A 128 -24.65 -13.30 10.41
C ASP A 128 -25.82 -12.36 10.06
N ALA A 129 -25.52 -11.18 9.51
CA ALA A 129 -26.52 -10.24 9.01
C ALA A 129 -27.04 -10.56 7.60
N GLY A 130 -26.65 -11.70 7.00
CA GLY A 130 -27.19 -12.18 5.73
C GLY A 130 -26.63 -11.52 4.46
N TYR A 131 -25.48 -10.85 4.55
CA TYR A 131 -24.82 -10.28 3.36
C TYR A 131 -24.24 -11.37 2.46
N ASN A 132 -24.10 -11.05 1.16
CA ASN A 132 -23.35 -11.89 0.24
C ASN A 132 -21.86 -11.94 0.65
N VAL A 133 -21.43 -13.03 1.28
CA VAL A 133 -20.10 -13.15 1.89
C VAL A 133 -18.95 -12.96 0.87
N PRO A 134 -18.97 -13.55 -0.34
CA PRO A 134 -17.92 -13.30 -1.33
C PRO A 134 -17.79 -11.83 -1.76
N ARG A 135 -18.94 -11.16 -1.98
CA ARG A 135 -18.97 -9.72 -2.28
C ARG A 135 -18.49 -8.87 -1.11
N SER A 136 -18.88 -9.21 0.12
CA SER A 136 -18.39 -8.57 1.33
C SER A 136 -16.87 -8.74 1.51
N ALA A 137 -16.34 -9.93 1.22
CA ALA A 137 -14.91 -10.16 1.22
C ALA A 137 -14.19 -9.30 0.17
N GLY A 138 -14.75 -9.22 -1.05
CA GLY A 138 -14.24 -8.33 -2.10
C GLY A 138 -14.25 -6.86 -1.70
N LEU A 139 -15.34 -6.38 -1.07
CA LEU A 139 -15.42 -5.02 -0.53
C LEU A 139 -14.32 -4.74 0.50
N ILE A 140 -14.12 -5.65 1.46
CA ILE A 140 -13.12 -5.48 2.51
C ILE A 140 -11.71 -5.49 1.91
N ALA A 141 -11.43 -6.36 0.94
CA ALA A 141 -10.18 -6.38 0.21
C ALA A 141 -9.91 -5.07 -0.54
N SER A 142 -10.88 -4.58 -1.32
CA SER A 142 -10.76 -3.27 -2.00
C SER A 142 -10.59 -2.13 -1.01
N SER A 143 -11.33 -2.12 0.10
CA SER A 143 -11.17 -1.06 1.10
C SER A 143 -9.77 -1.09 1.73
N GLY A 144 -9.17 -2.27 1.90
CA GLY A 144 -7.81 -2.41 2.44
C GLY A 144 -6.73 -1.84 1.52
N ILE A 145 -6.90 -1.87 0.19
CA ILE A 145 -5.90 -1.31 -0.74
C ILE A 145 -5.87 0.23 -0.76
N ILE A 146 -6.70 0.90 0.04
CA ILE A 146 -6.55 2.31 0.38
C ILE A 146 -5.31 2.54 1.28
N ALA A 147 -4.91 1.54 2.08
CA ALA A 147 -3.80 1.66 3.04
C ALA A 147 -2.45 2.07 2.42
N PRO A 148 -2.03 1.52 1.27
CA PRO A 148 -0.87 2.03 0.52
C PRO A 148 -0.91 3.51 0.13
N MET A 149 -2.09 4.15 0.10
CA MET A 149 -2.25 5.51 -0.42
C MET A 149 -2.34 6.59 0.66
N ILE A 150 -2.91 6.29 1.83
CA ILE A 150 -3.09 7.29 2.88
C ILE A 150 -1.88 7.27 3.83
N PRO A 151 -1.26 8.43 4.13
CA PRO A 151 -0.08 8.46 5.00
C PRO A 151 -0.40 8.11 6.45
N PRO A 152 0.56 7.46 7.17
CA PRO A 152 1.87 7.03 6.70
C PRO A 152 1.79 5.75 5.85
N SER A 153 2.49 5.75 4.73
CA SER A 153 2.46 4.66 3.74
C SER A 153 3.85 4.08 3.55
N ILE A 154 4.04 2.82 3.95
CA ILE A 154 5.28 2.07 3.73
C ILE A 154 5.64 2.05 2.23
N PRO A 155 4.69 1.81 1.30
CA PRO A 155 4.92 1.92 -0.14
C PRO A 155 5.52 3.25 -0.60
N PHE A 156 5.01 4.38 -0.10
CA PHE A 156 5.57 5.68 -0.46
C PHE A 156 6.95 5.92 0.12
N VAL A 157 7.25 5.39 1.30
CA VAL A 157 8.60 5.42 1.85
C VAL A 157 9.56 4.66 0.92
N MET A 158 9.20 3.43 0.57
CA MET A 158 9.99 2.57 -0.31
C MET A 158 10.21 3.20 -1.68
N PHE A 159 9.13 3.69 -2.32
CA PHE A 159 9.21 4.37 -3.60
C PHE A 159 10.04 5.64 -3.51
N GLY A 160 9.86 6.45 -2.47
CA GLY A 160 10.61 7.68 -2.25
C GLY A 160 12.11 7.43 -2.10
N VAL A 161 12.51 6.38 -1.38
CA VAL A 161 13.93 6.02 -1.25
C VAL A 161 14.50 5.54 -2.58
N VAL A 162 13.84 4.60 -3.28
CA VAL A 162 14.34 4.07 -4.55
C VAL A 162 14.38 5.16 -5.63
N ALA A 163 13.37 6.02 -5.69
CA ALA A 163 13.27 7.10 -6.66
C ALA A 163 14.08 8.35 -6.28
N GLN A 164 14.65 8.40 -5.07
CA GLN A 164 15.31 9.56 -4.47
C GLN A 164 14.41 10.82 -4.48
N LEU A 165 13.18 10.65 -3.99
CA LEU A 165 12.14 11.68 -3.92
C LEU A 165 11.77 12.01 -2.47
N SER A 166 11.21 13.20 -2.27
CA SER A 166 10.68 13.59 -0.97
C SER A 166 9.46 12.77 -0.59
N ILE A 167 9.57 12.01 0.50
CA ILE A 167 8.48 11.21 1.05
C ILE A 167 7.35 12.09 1.56
N THR A 168 7.65 13.23 2.20
CA THR A 168 6.61 14.16 2.65
C THR A 168 5.73 14.62 1.49
N LYS A 169 6.31 14.89 0.31
CA LYS A 169 5.55 15.23 -0.90
C LYS A 169 4.69 14.06 -1.38
N LEU A 170 5.24 12.85 -1.42
CA LEU A 170 4.48 11.64 -1.78
C LEU A 170 3.31 11.40 -0.83
N PHE A 171 3.54 11.55 0.48
CA PHE A 171 2.51 11.44 1.50
C PHE A 171 1.38 12.43 1.27
N MET A 172 1.70 13.73 1.13
CA MET A 172 0.68 14.75 0.89
C MET A 172 -0.06 14.54 -0.44
N ALA A 173 0.63 14.10 -1.49
CA ALA A 173 0.04 13.83 -2.79
C ALA A 173 -0.88 12.59 -2.80
N GLY A 174 -0.66 11.63 -1.90
CA GLY A 174 -1.46 10.40 -1.79
C GLY A 174 -2.82 10.55 -1.09
N ILE A 175 -2.98 11.58 -0.24
CA ILE A 175 -4.21 11.78 0.57
C ILE A 175 -5.46 11.84 -0.31
N VAL A 176 -5.47 12.73 -1.31
CA VAL A 176 -6.66 12.93 -2.16
C VAL A 176 -6.98 11.68 -3.00
N PRO A 177 -6.01 11.07 -3.71
CA PRO A 177 -6.21 9.80 -4.39
C PRO A 177 -6.75 8.69 -3.47
N GLY A 178 -6.21 8.54 -2.26
CA GLY A 178 -6.70 7.56 -1.29
C GLY A 178 -8.15 7.81 -0.85
N LEU A 179 -8.53 9.07 -0.62
CA LEU A 179 -9.91 9.43 -0.33
C LEU A 179 -10.83 9.20 -1.54
N MET A 180 -10.35 9.47 -2.76
CA MET A 180 -11.10 9.19 -3.99
C MET A 180 -11.36 7.69 -4.18
N MET A 181 -10.40 6.83 -3.83
CA MET A 181 -10.62 5.37 -3.78
C MET A 181 -11.71 5.00 -2.77
N GLY A 182 -11.65 5.54 -1.55
CA GLY A 182 -12.68 5.29 -0.55
C GLY A 182 -14.09 5.71 -1.00
N ILE A 183 -14.20 6.89 -1.63
CA ILE A 183 -15.46 7.39 -2.19
C ILE A 183 -15.95 6.50 -3.33
N SER A 184 -15.07 6.10 -4.26
CA SER A 184 -15.46 5.27 -5.40
C SER A 184 -15.95 3.88 -4.98
N ILE A 185 -15.29 3.25 -4.00
CA ILE A 185 -15.74 2.00 -3.40
C ILE A 185 -17.08 2.19 -2.69
N GLY A 186 -17.29 3.31 -1.99
CA GLY A 186 -18.57 3.64 -1.35
C GLY A 186 -19.72 3.81 -2.35
N LEU A 187 -19.45 4.42 -3.50
CA LEU A 187 -20.42 4.55 -4.60
C LEU A 187 -20.72 3.20 -5.25
N ALA A 188 -19.70 2.37 -5.49
CA ALA A 188 -19.88 1.01 -5.98
C ALA A 188 -20.69 0.15 -5.01
N TRP A 189 -20.41 0.27 -3.70
CA TRP A 189 -21.17 -0.42 -2.66
C TRP A 189 -22.64 0.00 -2.65
N LEU A 190 -22.89 1.31 -2.72
CA LEU A 190 -24.24 1.87 -2.81
C LEU A 190 -25.00 1.31 -4.01
N TRP A 191 -24.33 1.11 -5.14
CA TRP A 191 -24.95 0.55 -6.34
C TRP A 191 -25.29 -0.92 -6.20
N VAL A 192 -24.37 -1.72 -5.66
CA VAL A 192 -24.53 -3.18 -5.57
C VAL A 192 -25.51 -3.57 -4.46
N ILE A 193 -25.49 -2.88 -3.32
CA ILE A 193 -26.30 -3.22 -2.13
C ILE A 193 -27.81 -2.92 -2.32
N ARG A 194 -28.17 -2.09 -3.30
CA ARG A 194 -29.58 -1.78 -3.65
C ARG A 194 -30.40 -3.03 -3.97
N LYS A 195 -29.74 -4.06 -4.50
CA LYS A 195 -30.37 -5.32 -4.90
C LYS A 195 -30.61 -6.27 -3.73
N ASP A 196 -29.94 -6.06 -2.61
CA ASP A 196 -29.98 -6.97 -1.47
C ASP A 196 -31.09 -6.56 -0.48
N LYS A 197 -31.89 -7.52 -0.02
CA LYS A 197 -32.90 -7.32 1.03
C LYS A 197 -32.25 -7.56 2.39
N LEU A 198 -31.74 -6.49 2.99
CA LEU A 198 -31.05 -6.53 4.28
C LEU A 198 -31.76 -5.59 5.26
N GLU A 199 -31.95 -6.06 6.49
CA GLU A 199 -32.42 -5.21 7.57
C GLU A 199 -31.23 -4.42 8.14
N PRO A 200 -31.31 -3.08 8.18
CA PRO A 200 -30.27 -2.27 8.81
C PRO A 200 -30.18 -2.58 10.30
N ALA A 201 -28.97 -2.50 10.86
CA ALA A 201 -28.79 -2.57 12.31
C ALA A 201 -29.53 -1.41 13.00
N PRO A 202 -30.03 -1.59 14.23
CA PRO A 202 -30.70 -0.52 14.95
C PRO A 202 -29.78 0.68 15.14
N ARG A 203 -30.32 1.89 14.99
CA ARG A 203 -29.56 3.13 15.16
C ARG A 203 -29.07 3.26 16.60
N LYS A 204 -27.76 3.43 16.75
CA LYS A 204 -27.14 3.74 18.03
C LYS A 204 -27.60 5.11 18.53
N SER A 205 -27.87 5.19 19.83
CA SER A 205 -28.25 6.44 20.49
C SER A 205 -27.10 7.45 20.45
N ALA A 206 -27.43 8.75 20.55
CA ALA A 206 -26.39 9.79 20.58
C ALA A 206 -25.38 9.58 21.72
N ALA A 207 -25.83 9.04 22.86
CA ALA A 207 -24.97 8.69 23.99
C ALA A 207 -23.99 7.55 23.64
N GLU A 208 -24.43 6.52 22.92
CA GLU A 208 -23.55 5.43 22.45
C GLU A 208 -22.54 5.91 21.42
N VAL A 209 -22.93 6.79 20.50
CA VAL A 209 -22.01 7.39 19.52
C VAL A 209 -20.96 8.24 20.24
N TRP A 210 -21.38 9.08 21.18
CA TRP A 210 -20.45 9.90 21.96
C TRP A 210 -19.49 9.06 22.78
N LYS A 211 -19.97 7.97 23.39
CA LYS A 211 -19.12 7.00 24.07
C LYS A 211 -18.10 6.37 23.11
N ALA A 212 -18.51 5.96 21.91
CA ALA A 212 -17.59 5.39 20.92
C ALA A 212 -16.52 6.39 20.47
N VAL A 213 -16.86 7.68 20.37
CA VAL A 213 -15.90 8.77 20.09
C VAL A 213 -14.89 8.89 21.23
N ILE A 214 -15.35 8.93 22.48
CA ILE A 214 -14.47 9.00 23.65
C ILE A 214 -13.56 7.77 23.71
N ASP A 215 -14.12 6.58 23.51
CA ASP A 215 -13.36 5.32 23.56
C ASP A 215 -12.30 5.29 22.45
N GLY A 216 -12.62 5.81 21.25
CA GLY A 216 -11.73 5.87 20.09
C GLY A 216 -10.82 7.08 19.99
N ILE A 217 -10.92 8.07 20.89
CA ILE A 217 -10.24 9.36 20.73
C ILE A 217 -8.72 9.22 20.62
N TRP A 218 -8.12 8.34 21.41
CA TRP A 218 -6.68 8.08 21.38
C TRP A 218 -6.24 7.42 20.07
N ALA A 219 -7.09 6.60 19.46
CA ALA A 219 -6.79 6.03 18.15
C ALA A 219 -6.86 7.11 17.05
N LEU A 220 -7.79 8.06 17.14
CA LEU A 220 -7.96 9.15 16.18
C LEU A 220 -6.93 10.29 16.32
N ILE A 221 -6.32 10.44 17.49
CA ILE A 221 -5.26 11.43 17.70
C ILE A 221 -3.99 11.03 16.93
N MET A 222 -3.72 9.74 16.74
CA MET A 222 -2.50 9.28 16.09
C MET A 222 -2.33 9.79 14.65
N PRO A 223 -3.31 9.66 13.73
CA PRO A 223 -3.19 10.23 12.38
C PRO A 223 -2.98 11.74 12.42
N ALA A 224 -3.63 12.46 13.34
CA ALA A 224 -3.47 13.90 13.49
C ALA A 224 -2.06 14.30 13.94
N ILE A 225 -1.44 13.55 14.86
CA ILE A 225 -0.05 13.75 15.27
C ILE A 225 0.90 13.55 14.09
N ILE A 226 0.72 12.45 13.34
CA ILE A 226 1.59 12.09 12.22
C ILE A 226 1.46 13.12 11.10
N LEU A 227 0.24 13.38 10.62
CA LEU A 227 -0.01 14.32 9.52
C LEU A 227 0.31 15.75 9.91
N GLY A 228 -0.05 16.17 11.14
CA GLY A 228 0.23 17.50 11.65
C GLY A 228 1.74 17.76 11.81
N GLY A 229 2.48 16.80 12.38
CA GLY A 229 3.91 16.91 12.56
C GLY A 229 4.69 16.91 11.24
N LEU A 230 4.27 16.08 10.27
CA LEU A 230 4.83 16.08 8.92
C LEU A 230 4.55 17.38 8.16
N LYS A 231 3.31 17.89 8.25
CA LYS A 231 2.90 19.13 7.55
C LYS A 231 3.60 20.36 8.10
N THR A 232 3.74 20.44 9.42
CA THR A 232 4.42 21.57 10.07
C THR A 232 5.95 21.50 9.97
N GLY A 233 6.49 20.40 9.43
CA GLY A 233 7.94 20.18 9.33
C GLY A 233 8.62 19.92 10.67
N VAL A 234 7.84 19.70 11.75
CA VAL A 234 8.36 19.38 13.08
C VAL A 234 8.96 17.97 13.08
N PHE A 235 8.41 17.06 12.28
CA PHE A 235 8.92 15.69 12.14
C PHE A 235 9.33 15.40 10.69
N THR A 236 10.45 14.71 10.54
CA THR A 236 10.77 13.90 9.36
C THR A 236 9.92 12.62 9.34
N PRO A 237 9.81 11.92 8.19
CA PRO A 237 9.10 10.65 8.11
C PRO A 237 9.59 9.60 9.12
N THR A 238 10.90 9.52 9.36
CA THR A 238 11.49 8.58 10.33
C THR A 238 11.08 8.94 11.75
N GLU A 239 11.17 10.21 12.14
CA GLU A 239 10.74 10.69 13.47
C GLU A 239 9.24 10.49 13.68
N ALA A 240 8.43 10.73 12.64
CA ALA A 240 6.98 10.49 12.69
C ALA A 240 6.68 9.00 12.96
N GLY A 241 7.44 8.08 12.35
CA GLY A 241 7.34 6.65 12.64
C GLY A 241 7.69 6.31 14.09
N VAL A 242 8.77 6.86 14.63
CA VAL A 242 9.18 6.66 16.03
C VAL A 242 8.08 7.15 16.97
N VAL A 243 7.58 8.38 16.76
CA VAL A 243 6.50 8.97 17.56
C VAL A 243 5.25 8.09 17.49
N ALA A 244 4.88 7.61 16.30
CA ALA A 244 3.74 6.70 16.12
C ALA A 244 3.90 5.40 16.91
N ALA A 245 5.07 4.77 16.85
CA ALA A 245 5.34 3.51 17.57
C ALA A 245 5.28 3.70 19.09
N PHE A 246 5.96 4.72 19.62
CA PHE A 246 5.93 5.01 21.06
C PHE A 246 4.54 5.40 21.54
N TYR A 247 3.80 6.19 20.75
CA TYR A 247 2.43 6.56 21.07
C TYR A 247 1.52 5.33 21.09
N ALA A 248 1.58 4.47 20.06
CA ALA A 248 0.80 3.24 19.98
C ALA A 248 1.05 2.33 21.18
N LEU A 249 2.34 2.17 21.55
CA LEU A 249 2.76 1.39 22.69
C LEU A 249 2.22 1.98 24.00
N PHE A 250 2.36 3.28 24.19
CA PHE A 250 1.90 3.97 25.40
C PHE A 250 0.40 3.85 25.57
N VAL A 251 -0.37 4.13 24.52
CA VAL A 251 -1.84 4.01 24.53
C VAL A 251 -2.24 2.56 24.79
N GLY A 252 -1.61 1.59 24.11
CA GLY A 252 -1.90 0.17 24.26
C GLY A 252 -1.59 -0.40 25.65
N MET A 253 -0.49 0.03 26.27
CA MET A 253 -0.06 -0.45 27.60
C MET A 253 -0.73 0.28 28.76
N PHE A 254 -0.83 1.61 28.73
CA PHE A 254 -1.19 2.39 29.90
C PHE A 254 -2.63 2.90 29.87
N ILE A 255 -3.15 3.25 28.69
CA ILE A 255 -4.50 3.80 28.55
C ILE A 255 -5.51 2.68 28.37
N TYR A 256 -5.35 1.89 27.31
CA TYR A 256 -6.23 0.77 26.98
C TYR A 256 -5.89 -0.51 27.74
N LYS A 257 -4.63 -0.64 28.18
CA LYS A 257 -4.15 -1.77 29.00
C LYS A 257 -4.37 -3.13 28.35
N GLU A 258 -4.29 -3.19 27.02
CA GLU A 258 -4.43 -4.41 26.23
C GLU A 258 -3.08 -5.07 25.96
N ILE A 259 -2.00 -4.30 25.90
CA ILE A 259 -0.64 -4.83 25.74
C ILE A 259 -0.05 -5.15 27.11
N LYS A 260 0.34 -6.41 27.30
CA LYS A 260 1.10 -6.86 28.47
C LYS A 260 2.60 -6.77 28.18
N PHE A 261 3.41 -6.48 29.19
CA PHE A 261 4.87 -6.43 29.06
C PHE A 261 5.47 -7.74 28.50
N SER A 262 4.86 -8.89 28.84
CA SER A 262 5.26 -10.20 28.32
C SER A 262 5.05 -10.37 26.81
N GLN A 263 4.21 -9.55 26.17
CA GLN A 263 3.95 -9.60 24.74
C GLN A 263 4.95 -8.75 23.93
N LEU A 264 5.69 -7.84 24.58
CA LEU A 264 6.55 -6.88 23.87
C LEU A 264 7.61 -7.56 23.01
N TYR A 265 8.25 -8.62 23.53
CA TYR A 265 9.23 -9.38 22.75
C TYR A 265 8.61 -9.94 21.47
N GLN A 266 7.40 -10.52 21.56
CA GLN A 266 6.75 -11.11 20.40
C GLN A 266 6.33 -10.04 19.37
N LEU A 267 5.84 -8.88 19.83
CA LEU A 267 5.44 -7.77 18.96
C LEU A 267 6.67 -7.17 18.24
N LEU A 268 7.78 -6.97 18.97
CA LEU A 268 9.06 -6.55 18.40
C LEU A 268 9.61 -7.57 17.39
N LEU A 269 9.52 -8.86 17.70
CA LEU A 269 9.96 -9.94 16.81
C LEU A 269 9.11 -10.00 15.54
N ASN A 270 7.79 -9.83 15.64
CA ASN A 270 6.90 -9.81 14.48
C ASN A 270 7.24 -8.64 13.55
N ALA A 271 7.35 -7.43 14.09
CA ALA A 271 7.75 -6.24 13.33
C ALA A 271 9.13 -6.46 12.68
N GLY A 272 10.12 -6.93 13.45
CA GLY A 272 11.48 -7.18 12.99
C GLY A 272 11.57 -8.22 11.86
N LYS A 273 10.76 -9.28 11.89
CA LYS A 273 10.72 -10.28 10.80
C LYS A 273 10.29 -9.67 9.49
N ILE A 274 9.21 -8.90 9.50
CA ILE A 274 8.69 -8.30 8.27
C ILE A 274 9.67 -7.20 7.80
N THR A 275 10.27 -6.44 8.72
CA THR A 275 11.32 -5.46 8.38
C THR A 275 12.54 -6.13 7.74
N ALA A 276 12.99 -7.27 8.26
CA ALA A 276 14.14 -7.99 7.70
C ALA A 276 13.90 -8.42 6.24
N VAL A 277 12.68 -8.88 5.93
CA VAL A 277 12.28 -9.20 4.55
C VAL A 277 12.35 -7.96 3.66
N VAL A 278 11.81 -6.83 4.12
CA VAL A 278 11.84 -5.57 3.35
C VAL A 278 13.28 -5.08 3.14
N MET A 279 14.11 -5.05 4.18
CA MET A 279 15.50 -4.58 4.07
C MET A 279 16.34 -5.47 3.15
N LEU A 280 16.17 -6.79 3.22
CA LEU A 280 16.83 -7.72 2.30
C LEU A 280 16.40 -7.48 0.85
N LEU A 281 15.11 -7.24 0.62
CA LEU A 281 14.59 -6.93 -0.72
C LEU A 281 15.17 -5.63 -1.26
N VAL A 282 15.23 -4.56 -0.45
CA VAL A 282 15.81 -3.27 -0.89
C VAL A 282 17.29 -3.41 -1.19
N GLY A 283 18.07 -4.06 -0.30
CA GLY A 283 19.49 -4.29 -0.53
C GLY A 283 19.75 -5.03 -1.84
N ALA A 284 19.04 -6.14 -2.06
CA ALA A 284 19.13 -6.88 -3.32
C ALA A 284 18.69 -6.06 -4.55
N ALA A 285 17.65 -5.24 -4.40
CA ALA A 285 17.16 -4.36 -5.46
C ALA A 285 18.17 -3.29 -5.84
N MET A 286 18.97 -2.79 -4.89
CA MET A 286 20.00 -1.79 -5.21
C MET A 286 21.08 -2.36 -6.13
N VAL A 287 21.46 -3.64 -5.98
CA VAL A 287 22.38 -4.31 -6.91
C VAL A 287 21.83 -4.27 -8.34
N SER A 288 20.55 -4.63 -8.51
CA SER A 288 19.87 -4.54 -9.82
C SER A 288 19.73 -3.10 -10.30
N SER A 289 19.30 -2.17 -9.45
CA SER A 289 19.08 -0.76 -9.77
C SER A 289 20.35 -0.07 -10.28
N TRP A 290 21.47 -0.32 -9.61
CA TRP A 290 22.77 0.18 -10.03
C TRP A 290 23.15 -0.35 -11.42
N LEU A 291 23.00 -1.65 -11.66
CA LEU A 291 23.31 -2.24 -12.96
C LEU A 291 22.36 -1.82 -14.07
N ILE A 292 21.07 -1.64 -13.80
CA ILE A 292 20.11 -1.07 -14.74
C ILE A 292 20.60 0.30 -15.23
N THR A 293 21.12 1.11 -14.31
CA THR A 293 21.67 2.43 -14.62
C THR A 293 22.95 2.33 -15.43
N VAL A 294 23.89 1.47 -15.02
CA VAL A 294 25.18 1.28 -15.70
C VAL A 294 25.01 0.70 -17.11
N ALA A 295 24.04 -0.21 -17.28
CA ALA A 295 23.76 -0.88 -18.55
C ALA A 295 22.89 -0.04 -19.51
N ASP A 296 22.60 1.21 -19.14
CA ASP A 296 21.75 2.14 -19.89
C ASP A 296 20.43 1.51 -20.37
N LEU A 297 19.80 0.69 -19.51
CA LEU A 297 18.44 0.22 -19.75
C LEU A 297 17.46 1.38 -19.92
N PRO A 298 17.55 2.47 -19.12
CA PRO A 298 16.63 3.58 -19.28
C PRO A 298 16.75 4.26 -20.64
N GLY A 299 17.95 4.44 -21.19
CA GLY A 299 18.15 4.96 -22.55
C GLY A 299 17.54 4.06 -23.63
N GLN A 300 17.71 2.74 -23.50
CA GLN A 300 17.09 1.76 -24.42
C GLN A 300 15.56 1.79 -24.36
N LEU A 301 14.97 1.88 -23.16
CA LEU A 301 13.53 1.99 -22.99
C LEU A 301 12.99 3.34 -23.46
N ALA A 302 13.74 4.42 -23.24
CA ALA A 302 13.40 5.74 -23.75
C ALA A 302 13.34 5.73 -25.29
N ALA A 303 14.28 5.07 -25.97
CA ALA A 303 14.24 4.91 -27.43
C ALA A 303 13.01 4.09 -27.90
N MET A 304 12.63 3.04 -27.16
CA MET A 304 11.41 2.27 -27.47
C MET A 304 10.12 3.07 -27.25
N LEU A 305 10.14 3.99 -26.27
CA LEU A 305 8.99 4.81 -25.88
C LEU A 305 8.98 6.20 -26.53
N GLU A 306 10.04 6.58 -27.26
CA GLU A 306 10.19 7.85 -27.97
C GLU A 306 8.98 8.21 -28.82
N PRO A 307 8.35 7.28 -29.58
CA PRO A 307 7.15 7.59 -30.37
C PRO A 307 5.97 8.09 -29.53
N PHE A 308 5.95 7.76 -28.23
CA PHE A 308 4.87 8.09 -27.31
C PHE A 308 5.21 9.27 -26.39
N MET A 309 6.48 9.69 -26.31
CA MET A 309 6.94 10.77 -25.41
C MET A 309 6.35 12.15 -25.76
N GLY A 310 5.92 12.37 -27.00
CA GLY A 310 5.25 13.61 -27.42
C GLY A 310 3.89 13.84 -26.75
N ASN A 311 3.25 12.79 -26.22
CA ASN A 311 1.98 12.88 -25.50
C ASN A 311 2.12 12.24 -24.11
N LYS A 312 2.34 13.08 -23.08
CA LYS A 312 2.54 12.66 -21.68
C LYS A 312 1.40 11.77 -21.16
N ILE A 313 0.15 12.01 -21.58
CA ILE A 313 -1.00 11.21 -21.17
C ILE A 313 -0.92 9.82 -21.80
N MET A 314 -0.62 9.73 -23.09
CA MET A 314 -0.48 8.45 -23.78
C MET A 314 0.67 7.62 -23.19
N LEU A 315 1.81 8.26 -22.91
CA LEU A 315 2.93 7.61 -22.22
C LEU A 315 2.50 7.07 -20.84
N MET A 316 1.82 7.88 -20.03
CA MET A 316 1.32 7.46 -18.73
C MET A 316 0.34 6.28 -18.83
N VAL A 317 -0.58 6.29 -19.80
CA VAL A 317 -1.52 5.17 -20.02
C VAL A 317 -0.76 3.88 -20.33
N ILE A 318 0.21 3.91 -21.25
CA ILE A 318 1.02 2.74 -21.61
C ILE A 318 1.80 2.22 -20.41
N VAL A 319 2.44 3.12 -19.65
CA VAL A 319 3.19 2.76 -18.45
C VAL A 319 2.27 2.18 -17.39
N MET A 320 1.07 2.73 -17.19
CA MET A 320 0.10 2.19 -16.24
C MET A 320 -0.42 0.83 -16.66
N LEU A 321 -0.68 0.59 -17.95
CA LEU A 321 -1.05 -0.74 -18.43
C LEU A 321 0.05 -1.76 -18.16
N LEU A 322 1.32 -1.40 -18.41
CA LEU A 322 2.46 -2.25 -18.08
C LEU A 322 2.51 -2.56 -16.58
N VAL A 323 2.35 -1.52 -15.73
CA VAL A 323 2.40 -1.67 -14.28
C VAL A 323 1.22 -2.50 -13.76
N VAL A 324 0.01 -2.41 -14.35
CA VAL A 324 -1.11 -3.31 -14.01
C VAL A 324 -0.68 -4.75 -14.24
N VAL A 325 -0.20 -5.07 -15.44
CA VAL A 325 0.15 -6.45 -15.83
C VAL A 325 1.20 -7.03 -14.87
N VAL A 326 2.26 -6.27 -14.57
CA VAL A 326 3.30 -6.71 -13.63
C VAL A 326 2.75 -6.80 -12.20
N GLY A 327 2.00 -5.80 -11.75
CA GLY A 327 1.42 -5.74 -10.42
C GLY A 327 0.36 -6.82 -10.14
N THR A 328 -0.25 -7.40 -11.16
CA THR A 328 -1.13 -8.59 -10.98
C THR A 328 -0.36 -9.86 -10.65
N ALA A 329 0.91 -9.94 -11.05
CA ALA A 329 1.76 -11.11 -10.89
C ALA A 329 2.70 -11.01 -9.68
N MET A 330 2.93 -9.81 -9.17
CA MET A 330 3.93 -9.52 -8.14
C MET A 330 3.31 -8.75 -6.98
N ASP A 331 3.86 -8.93 -5.78
CA ASP A 331 3.46 -8.12 -4.64
C ASP A 331 3.93 -6.66 -4.80
N LEU A 332 3.40 -5.77 -3.97
CA LEU A 332 3.60 -4.32 -4.12
C LEU A 332 5.07 -3.91 -3.89
N THR A 333 5.70 -4.43 -2.85
CA THR A 333 7.12 -4.16 -2.52
C THR A 333 8.07 -4.53 -3.65
N PRO A 334 8.09 -5.76 -4.17
CA PRO A 334 9.01 -6.12 -5.25
C PRO A 334 8.72 -5.35 -6.54
N THR A 335 7.46 -5.02 -6.84
CA THR A 335 7.14 -4.21 -8.01
C THR A 335 7.72 -2.80 -7.94
N ILE A 336 7.65 -2.14 -6.77
CA ILE A 336 8.32 -0.85 -6.53
C ILE A 336 9.82 -0.97 -6.78
N LEU A 337 10.45 -1.98 -6.20
CA LEU A 337 11.89 -2.15 -6.25
C LEU A 337 12.41 -2.42 -7.67
N ILE A 338 11.64 -3.14 -8.49
CA ILE A 338 12.02 -3.51 -9.85
C ILE A 338 11.68 -2.41 -10.85
N LEU A 339 10.44 -1.94 -10.87
CA LEU A 339 9.97 -1.06 -11.93
C LEU A 339 10.35 0.40 -11.71
N THR A 340 10.59 0.84 -10.47
CA THR A 340 10.92 2.25 -10.21
C THR A 340 12.25 2.66 -10.86
N PRO A 341 13.38 1.94 -10.69
CA PRO A 341 14.64 2.28 -11.36
C PRO A 341 14.53 2.26 -12.89
N VAL A 342 13.68 1.37 -13.41
CA VAL A 342 13.48 1.18 -14.84
C VAL A 342 12.64 2.32 -15.46
N LEU A 343 11.54 2.70 -14.80
CA LEU A 343 10.59 3.67 -15.34
C LEU A 343 10.93 5.13 -14.97
N MET A 344 11.53 5.36 -13.80
CA MET A 344 11.77 6.71 -13.29
C MET A 344 12.57 7.62 -14.24
N PRO A 345 13.65 7.15 -14.91
CA PRO A 345 14.39 8.02 -15.82
C PRO A 345 13.57 8.38 -17.06
N VAL A 346 12.76 7.45 -17.60
CA VAL A 346 11.83 7.71 -18.72
C VAL A 346 10.82 8.78 -18.34
N ILE A 347 10.25 8.69 -17.14
CA ILE A 347 9.29 9.68 -16.61
C ILE A 347 9.93 11.06 -16.48
N LYS A 348 11.16 11.13 -15.94
CA LYS A 348 11.91 12.38 -15.82
C LYS A 348 12.24 12.98 -17.19
N GLN A 349 12.66 12.16 -18.15
CA GLN A 349 13.00 12.60 -19.50
C GLN A 349 11.76 13.11 -20.27
N ALA A 350 10.61 12.47 -20.09
CA ALA A 350 9.33 12.94 -20.64
C ALA A 350 8.79 14.22 -19.95
N GLY A 351 9.48 14.74 -18.94
CA GLY A 351 9.08 15.92 -18.17
C GLY A 351 7.78 15.72 -17.41
N ILE A 352 7.52 14.50 -16.94
CA ILE A 352 6.40 14.16 -16.05
C ILE A 352 6.86 14.35 -14.61
N ASP A 353 6.00 14.92 -13.76
CA ASP A 353 6.31 15.10 -12.34
C ASP A 353 6.51 13.72 -11.65
N PRO A 354 7.68 13.46 -11.05
CA PRO A 354 7.97 12.16 -10.43
C PRO A 354 7.09 11.81 -9.21
N ILE A 355 6.61 12.82 -8.47
CA ILE A 355 5.70 12.61 -7.33
C ILE A 355 4.34 12.16 -7.85
N TYR A 356 3.83 12.83 -8.87
CA TYR A 356 2.60 12.41 -9.55
C TYR A 356 2.72 10.98 -10.08
N PHE A 357 3.79 10.67 -10.81
CA PHE A 357 4.03 9.31 -11.29
C PHE A 357 4.06 8.30 -10.12
N GLY A 358 4.74 8.62 -9.02
CA GLY A 358 4.79 7.76 -7.83
C GLY A 358 3.41 7.47 -7.24
N VAL A 359 2.55 8.48 -7.13
CA VAL A 359 1.17 8.31 -6.65
C VAL A 359 0.37 7.36 -7.54
N ILE A 360 0.37 7.59 -8.86
CA ILE A 360 -0.37 6.75 -9.80
C ILE A 360 0.22 5.33 -9.83
N PHE A 361 1.56 5.22 -9.78
CA PHE A 361 2.27 3.95 -9.73
C PHE A 361 1.90 3.13 -8.48
N ILE A 362 1.91 3.73 -7.28
CA ILE A 362 1.50 3.02 -6.06
C ILE A 362 0.03 2.63 -6.10
N MET A 363 -0.85 3.54 -6.54
CA MET A 363 -2.28 3.26 -6.67
C MET A 363 -2.54 2.08 -7.60
N ASN A 364 -1.84 2.05 -8.74
CA ASN A 364 -1.99 1.00 -9.72
C ASN A 364 -1.52 -0.36 -9.19
N ASN A 365 -0.38 -0.38 -8.48
CA ASN A 365 0.08 -1.59 -7.82
C ASN A 365 -0.86 -2.05 -6.70
N ALA A 366 -1.46 -1.11 -5.97
CA ALA A 366 -2.44 -1.42 -4.94
C ALA A 366 -3.67 -2.13 -5.55
N ILE A 367 -4.16 -1.65 -6.71
CA ILE A 367 -5.21 -2.33 -7.49
C ILE A 367 -4.75 -3.72 -7.95
N GLY A 368 -3.47 -3.89 -8.31
CA GLY A 368 -2.86 -5.18 -8.61
C GLY A 368 -3.05 -6.22 -7.50
N LEU A 369 -3.05 -5.81 -6.23
CA LEU A 369 -3.22 -6.71 -5.07
C LEU A 369 -4.63 -7.32 -4.96
N ILE A 370 -5.61 -6.75 -5.66
CA ILE A 370 -6.97 -7.28 -5.78
C ILE A 370 -7.33 -7.77 -7.18
N THR A 371 -6.35 -7.80 -8.09
CA THR A 371 -6.56 -8.25 -9.47
C THR A 371 -6.00 -9.67 -9.64
N PRO A 372 -6.73 -10.60 -10.27
CA PRO A 372 -6.18 -11.91 -10.66
C PRO A 372 -4.97 -11.74 -11.59
N PRO A 373 -3.96 -12.65 -11.57
CA PRO A 373 -4.03 -14.01 -11.04
C PRO A 373 -3.60 -14.20 -9.58
N VAL A 374 -2.71 -13.35 -9.03
CA VAL A 374 -2.17 -13.58 -7.68
C VAL A 374 -3.09 -13.03 -6.60
N GLY A 375 -3.48 -11.75 -6.71
CA GLY A 375 -4.39 -11.10 -5.76
C GLY A 375 -4.01 -11.31 -4.29
N THR A 376 -2.85 -10.84 -3.84
CA THR A 376 -2.33 -11.11 -2.48
C THR A 376 -3.31 -10.68 -1.38
N THR A 377 -3.95 -9.52 -1.52
CA THR A 377 -4.98 -9.05 -0.58
C THR A 377 -6.26 -9.90 -0.65
N LEU A 378 -6.63 -10.39 -1.84
CA LEU A 378 -7.74 -11.34 -1.98
C LEU A 378 -7.44 -12.67 -1.29
N ASN A 379 -6.22 -13.20 -1.39
CA ASN A 379 -5.82 -14.42 -0.70
C ASN A 379 -5.93 -14.26 0.83
N VAL A 380 -5.54 -13.09 1.35
CA VAL A 380 -5.64 -12.78 2.78
C VAL A 380 -7.11 -12.78 3.24
N ILE A 381 -8.00 -12.09 2.52
CA ILE A 381 -9.43 -12.09 2.91
C ILE A 381 -10.08 -13.47 2.73
N CYS A 382 -9.63 -14.27 1.74
CA CYS A 382 -10.10 -15.65 1.58
C CYS A 382 -9.70 -16.51 2.78
N GLY A 383 -8.47 -16.37 3.26
CA GLY A 383 -7.98 -17.07 4.45
C GLY A 383 -8.75 -16.69 5.72
N VAL A 384 -8.94 -15.38 5.95
CA VAL A 384 -9.69 -14.87 7.10
C VAL A 384 -11.17 -15.28 7.02
N GLY A 385 -11.76 -15.18 5.84
CA GLY A 385 -13.18 -15.42 5.62
C GLY A 385 -13.58 -16.87 5.41
N LYS A 386 -12.59 -17.76 5.16
CA LYS A 386 -12.80 -19.14 4.74
C LYS A 386 -13.74 -19.22 3.53
N VAL A 387 -13.49 -18.36 2.54
CA VAL A 387 -14.23 -18.30 1.26
C VAL A 387 -13.32 -18.69 0.11
N LYS A 388 -13.89 -19.22 -0.98
CA LYS A 388 -13.11 -19.62 -2.15
C LYS A 388 -12.69 -18.39 -2.96
N MET A 389 -11.45 -18.41 -3.46
CA MET A 389 -10.89 -17.32 -4.25
C MET A 389 -11.75 -16.98 -5.47
N ASP A 390 -12.22 -17.99 -6.21
CA ASP A 390 -13.05 -17.80 -7.41
C ASP A 390 -14.32 -16.97 -7.13
N ASP A 391 -14.97 -17.23 -6.00
CA ASP A 391 -16.18 -16.50 -5.60
C ASP A 391 -15.86 -15.05 -5.22
N VAL A 392 -14.73 -14.82 -4.54
CA VAL A 392 -14.29 -13.48 -4.13
C VAL A 392 -13.82 -12.65 -5.33
N ILE A 393 -13.19 -13.27 -6.33
CA ILE A 393 -12.79 -12.61 -7.58
C ILE A 393 -14.03 -12.01 -8.26
N VAL A 394 -15.13 -12.77 -8.35
CA VAL A 394 -16.39 -12.23 -8.90
C VAL A 394 -16.97 -11.15 -7.98
N GLY A 395 -16.87 -11.35 -6.66
CA GLY A 395 -17.33 -10.41 -5.65
C GLY A 395 -16.61 -9.05 -5.67
N VAL A 396 -15.32 -9.01 -6.00
CA VAL A 396 -14.50 -7.78 -5.99
C VAL A 396 -14.68 -6.92 -7.25
N MET A 397 -15.11 -7.51 -8.36
CA MET A 397 -15.20 -6.83 -9.67
C MET A 397 -15.84 -5.43 -9.63
N PRO A 398 -16.99 -5.18 -8.96
CA PRO A 398 -17.59 -3.86 -8.96
C PRO A 398 -16.71 -2.78 -8.31
N PHE A 399 -15.95 -3.16 -7.28
CA PHE A 399 -15.06 -2.26 -6.54
C PHE A 399 -13.76 -2.04 -7.31
N MET A 400 -13.19 -3.12 -7.88
CA MET A 400 -12.02 -3.04 -8.75
C MET A 400 -12.26 -2.13 -9.96
N ILE A 401 -13.44 -2.24 -10.60
CA ILE A 401 -13.82 -1.35 -11.72
C ILE A 401 -13.90 0.11 -11.23
N ALA A 402 -14.46 0.36 -10.06
CA ALA A 402 -14.54 1.70 -9.50
C ALA A 402 -13.16 2.32 -9.23
N GLU A 403 -12.21 1.52 -8.76
CA GLU A 403 -10.82 1.95 -8.53
C GLU A 403 -10.06 2.17 -9.84
N LEU A 404 -10.27 1.32 -10.85
CA LEU A 404 -9.71 1.52 -12.20
C LEU A 404 -10.26 2.79 -12.87
N ILE A 405 -11.53 3.15 -12.62
CA ILE A 405 -12.09 4.43 -13.07
C ILE A 405 -11.36 5.59 -12.39
N VAL A 406 -11.13 5.53 -11.07
CA VAL A 406 -10.36 6.58 -10.37
C VAL A 406 -8.94 6.67 -10.92
N LEU A 407 -8.26 5.53 -11.14
CA LEU A 407 -6.92 5.49 -11.73
C LEU A 407 -6.90 6.16 -13.11
N THR A 408 -7.88 5.84 -13.95
CA THR A 408 -8.03 6.43 -15.28
C THR A 408 -8.26 7.94 -15.19
N LEU A 409 -9.15 8.38 -14.31
CA LEU A 409 -9.41 9.81 -14.09
C LEU A 409 -8.16 10.55 -13.63
N LEU A 410 -7.42 10.02 -12.67
CA LEU A 410 -6.18 10.62 -12.19
C LEU A 410 -5.09 10.63 -13.26
N THR A 411 -5.05 9.61 -14.13
CA THR A 411 -4.12 9.51 -15.26
C THR A 411 -4.41 10.57 -16.33
N LEU A 412 -5.69 10.80 -16.64
CA LEU A 412 -6.15 11.78 -17.62
C LEU A 412 -6.07 13.22 -17.10
N PHE A 413 -6.25 13.42 -15.79
CA PHE A 413 -6.27 14.73 -15.14
C PHE A 413 -5.22 14.83 -14.02
N PRO A 414 -3.92 15.01 -14.35
CA PRO A 414 -2.84 15.10 -13.35
C PRO A 414 -3.04 16.19 -12.29
N SER A 415 -3.83 17.23 -12.60
CA SER A 415 -4.18 18.31 -11.68
C SER A 415 -4.86 17.82 -10.40
N LEU A 416 -5.60 16.69 -10.46
CA LEU A 416 -6.28 16.12 -9.29
C LEU A 416 -5.29 15.62 -8.22
N VAL A 417 -4.06 15.30 -8.60
CA VAL A 417 -2.98 14.93 -7.68
C VAL A 417 -2.12 16.15 -7.33
N LEU A 418 -1.72 16.92 -8.34
CA LEU A 418 -0.73 17.99 -8.19
C LEU A 418 -1.28 19.24 -7.49
N VAL A 419 -2.56 19.60 -7.70
CA VAL A 419 -3.15 20.79 -7.09
C VAL A 419 -3.31 20.61 -5.58
N PRO A 420 -3.91 19.51 -5.07
CA PRO A 420 -3.98 19.30 -3.62
C PRO A 420 -2.61 19.20 -2.98
N MET A 421 -1.65 18.52 -3.62
CA MET A 421 -0.28 18.43 -3.11
C MET A 421 0.32 19.81 -2.82
N ARG A 422 0.14 20.78 -3.72
CA ARG A 422 0.64 22.16 -3.54
C ARG A 422 -0.06 22.93 -2.42
N TRP A 423 -1.26 22.52 -2.02
CA TRP A 423 -1.99 23.15 -0.91
C TRP A 423 -1.64 22.52 0.45
N PHE A 424 -1.24 21.25 0.45
CA PHE A 424 -0.84 20.53 1.65
C PHE A 424 0.62 20.77 2.06
N LEU A 425 1.50 21.05 1.09
CA LEU A 425 2.86 21.56 1.29
C LEU A 425 2.82 23.05 1.66
#